data_AF-A0A095VPY4-F1
#
_entry.id   AF-A0A095VPY4-F1
#
_cell.length_a   1.000
_cell.length_b   1.000
_cell.length_c   1.000
_cell.angle_alpha   90.00
_cell.angle_beta   90.00
_cell.angle_gamma   90.00
#
_symmetry.space_group_name_H-M   'P 1'
#
loop_
_entity.id
_entity.type
_entity.pdbx_description
1 polymer ?
#
loop_
_entity_poly.entity_id
_entity_poly.type
_entity_poly.pdbx_seq_one_letter_code
_entity_poly.pdbx_strand_id
1 'polypeptide(L)' 'MAIPAYLWLNDDGGADIKGSVDVDDHEGSIEVTGFSHNLSLPTDGMVPLPMEMIRTINFGLRRV' A
#
# COMPACT_ATOMS: atom_id res chain seq x y z
N MET A 1 20.81 -4.59 -0.76
CA MET A 1 20.12 -3.28 -0.73
C MET A 1 18.67 -3.50 -1.08
N ALA A 2 17.74 -2.78 -0.44
CA ALA A 2 16.32 -2.86 -0.77
C ALA A 2 16.04 -2.01 -2.02
N ILE A 3 15.21 -2.51 -2.92
CA ILE A 3 14.75 -1.77 -4.10
C ILE A 3 13.60 -0.86 -3.64
N PRO A 4 13.68 0.48 -3.84
CA PRO A 4 12.61 1.40 -3.48
C PRO A 4 11.40 1.23 -4.43
N ALA A 5 10.25 1.76 -4.04
CA ALA A 5 9.12 1.87 -4.97
C ALA A 5 9.27 3.15 -5.82
N TYR A 6 8.88 3.06 -7.09
CA TYR A 6 8.87 4.17 -8.05
C TYR A 6 7.44 4.59 -8.34
N LEU A 7 7.15 5.89 -8.26
CA LEU A 7 5.83 6.46 -8.46
C LEU A 7 5.82 7.38 -9.69
N TRP A 8 4.83 7.19 -10.57
CA TRP A 8 4.49 8.12 -11.64
C TRP A 8 3.19 8.83 -11.30
N LEU A 9 3.19 10.15 -11.37
CA LEU A 9 2.02 10.99 -11.17
C LEU A 9 1.74 11.77 -12.44
N ASN A 10 0.47 11.90 -12.78
CA ASN A 10 0.02 12.74 -13.89
C ASN A 10 -0.85 13.86 -13.32
N ASP A 11 -0.71 15.06 -13.87
CA ASP A 11 -1.62 16.16 -13.60
C ASP A 11 -2.99 15.90 -14.25
N ASP A 12 -4.01 16.68 -13.90
CA ASP A 12 -5.37 16.59 -14.43
C ASP A 12 -5.42 16.77 -15.97
N GLY A 13 -4.40 17.43 -16.54
CA GLY A 13 -4.18 17.58 -17.99
C GLY A 13 -3.49 16.38 -18.67
N GLY A 14 -3.20 15.30 -17.95
CA GLY A 14 -2.48 14.14 -18.46
C GLY A 14 -0.98 14.36 -18.67
N ALA A 15 -0.43 15.45 -18.15
CA ALA A 15 1.00 15.74 -18.18
C ALA A 15 1.71 14.98 -17.04
N ASP A 16 2.81 14.30 -17.36
CA ASP A 16 3.63 13.61 -16.36
C ASP A 16 4.27 14.61 -15.39
N ILE A 17 4.08 14.39 -14.09
CA ILE A 17 4.80 15.07 -13.02
C ILE A 17 6.11 14.32 -12.79
N LYS A 18 7.21 14.89 -13.29
CA LYS A 18 8.54 14.28 -13.22
C LYS A 18 9.16 14.40 -11.83
N GLY A 19 9.63 13.28 -11.30
CA GLY A 19 10.50 13.21 -10.12
C GLY A 19 11.98 13.27 -10.49
N SER A 20 12.84 13.04 -9.49
CA SER A 20 14.30 13.19 -9.61
C SER A 20 15.04 11.88 -9.92
N VAL A 21 14.34 10.80 -10.25
CA VAL A 21 14.96 9.50 -10.54
C VAL A 21 15.68 9.53 -11.90
N ASP A 22 16.93 9.09 -11.87
CA ASP A 22 17.82 8.91 -13.04
C ASP A 22 18.33 7.46 -13.08
N VAL A 23 17.39 6.51 -13.03
CA VAL A 23 17.64 5.07 -13.09
C VAL A 23 17.03 4.53 -14.37
N ASP A 24 17.78 3.71 -15.10
CA ASP A 24 17.36 3.03 -16.34
C ASP A 24 16.00 2.34 -16.16
N ASP A 25 15.08 2.54 -17.12
CA ASP A 25 13.67 2.11 -17.12
C ASP A 25 12.75 2.80 -16.08
N HIS A 26 13.27 3.72 -15.26
CA HIS A 26 12.53 4.40 -14.19
C HIS A 26 12.73 5.92 -14.19
N GLU A 27 13.24 6.50 -15.28
CA GLU A 27 13.58 7.92 -15.35
C GLU A 27 12.36 8.83 -15.17
N GLY A 28 12.56 9.89 -14.38
CA GLY A 28 11.53 10.87 -14.10
C GLY A 28 10.41 10.34 -13.20
N SER A 29 10.56 9.15 -12.61
CA SER A 29 9.71 8.71 -11.51
C SER A 29 10.11 9.37 -10.18
N ILE A 30 9.27 9.23 -9.17
CA ILE A 30 9.51 9.70 -7.80
C ILE A 30 9.89 8.50 -6.93
N GLU A 31 11.02 8.56 -6.23
CA GLU A 31 11.41 7.51 -5.26
C GLU A 31 10.57 7.60 -4.00
N VAL A 32 9.97 6.47 -3.62
CA VAL A 32 9.19 6.35 -2.39
C VAL A 32 10.02 5.61 -1.34
N THR A 33 10.45 6.34 -0.32
CA THR A 33 11.26 5.82 0.80
C THR A 33 10.41 5.22 1.93
N GLY A 34 9.13 5.56 1.99
CA GLY A 34 8.17 5.01 2.96
C GLY A 34 6.73 5.20 2.46
N PHE A 35 5.90 4.19 2.69
CA PHE A 35 4.49 4.18 2.26
C PHE A 35 3.59 3.67 3.38
N SER A 36 2.55 4.43 3.71
CA SER A 36 1.53 4.07 4.68
C SER A 36 0.16 4.14 4.02
N HIS A 37 -0.53 3.01 3.90
CA HIS A 37 -1.92 2.96 3.43
C HIS A 37 -2.80 2.27 4.47
N ASN A 38 -4.04 2.73 4.59
CA ASN A 38 -5.05 2.13 5.45
C ASN A 38 -6.27 1.77 4.60
N LEU A 39 -6.69 0.52 4.69
CA LEU A 39 -7.96 0.05 4.14
C LEU A 39 -8.81 -0.46 5.31
N SER A 40 -9.88 0.27 5.62
CA SER A 40 -10.83 -0.12 6.66
C SER A 40 -12.11 -0.63 6.01
N LEU A 41 -12.42 -1.91 6.21
CA LEU A 41 -13.73 -2.46 5.86
C LEU A 41 -14.67 -2.26 7.05
N PRO A 42 -15.83 -1.60 6.85
CA PRO A 42 -16.78 -1.45 7.94
C PRO A 42 -17.31 -2.83 8.33
N THR A 43 -16.97 -3.28 9.52
CA THR A 43 -17.67 -4.39 10.17
C THR A 43 -18.94 -3.83 10.79
N ASP A 44 -20.09 -4.43 10.45
CA ASP A 44 -21.36 -4.15 11.09
C ASP A 44 -21.21 -4.32 12.61
N GLY A 45 -21.36 -3.20 13.31
CA GLY A 45 -21.25 -3.11 14.76
C GLY A 45 -22.58 -3.43 15.45
N MET A 46 -23.25 -4.52 15.09
CA MET A 46 -24.33 -5.06 15.93
C MET A 46 -24.62 -6.54 15.66
N VAL A 47 -23.85 -7.41 16.30
CA VAL A 47 -24.42 -8.67 16.79
C VAL A 47 -23.97 -8.82 18.24
N PRO A 48 -24.88 -8.88 19.23
CA PRO A 48 -24.52 -9.22 20.60
C PRO A 48 -24.25 -10.73 20.64
N LEU A 49 -23.17 -11.17 19.99
CA LEU A 49 -22.67 -12.52 20.18
C LEU A 49 -21.78 -12.51 21.42
N PRO A 50 -21.92 -13.52 22.29
CA PRO A 50 -21.14 -13.60 23.53
C PRO A 50 -19.64 -13.52 23.23
N MET A 51 -18.93 -12.77 24.08
CA MET A 51 -17.54 -12.28 24.01
C MET A 51 -16.41 -13.30 23.73
N GLU A 52 -16.72 -14.53 23.32
CA GLU A 52 -15.75 -15.62 23.12
C GLU A 52 -15.50 -15.95 21.63
N MET A 53 -16.07 -15.21 20.67
CA MET A 53 -15.89 -15.49 19.24
C MET A 53 -15.39 -14.29 18.42
N ILE A 54 -14.28 -13.68 18.82
CA ILE A 54 -13.48 -12.88 17.89
C ILE A 54 -12.37 -13.79 17.35
N ARG A 55 -12.63 -14.41 16.19
CA ARG A 55 -11.65 -15.21 15.45
C ARG A 55 -10.56 -14.30 14.90
N THR A 56 -9.37 -14.39 15.48
CA THR A 56 -8.12 -13.93 14.87
C THR A 56 -7.93 -14.66 13.53
N ILE A 57 -8.08 -13.97 12.39
CA ILE A 57 -7.58 -14.46 11.11
C ILE A 57 -6.10 -14.08 11.04
N ASN A 58 -5.25 -14.99 11.51
CA ASN A 58 -3.80 -14.86 11.43
C ASN A 58 -3.37 -15.33 10.02
N PHE A 59 -3.15 -14.41 9.08
CA PHE A 59 -2.48 -14.75 7.82
C PHE A 59 -0.97 -14.88 8.07
N GLY A 60 -0.59 -15.99 8.70
CA GLY A 60 0.79 -16.45 8.78
C GLY A 60 1.11 -17.30 7.56
N LEU A 61 1.87 -16.76 6.62
CA LEU A 61 2.48 -17.50 5.52
C LEU A 61 3.38 -18.61 6.11
N ARG A 62 2.93 -19.87 6.09
CA ARG A 62 3.75 -21.01 6.51
C ARG A 62 4.72 -21.33 5.37
N ARG A 63 5.96 -20.87 5.46
CA ARG A 63 7.11 -21.50 4.79
C ARG A 63 7.64 -22.60 5.70
N VAL A 64 7.29 -23.85 5.40
CA VAL A 64 8.16 -25.04 5.21
C VAL A 64 7.26 -26.25 4.97
#